data_AF-A0A8I1DFB5-F1
#
_entry.id   AF-A0A8I1DFB5-F1
#
_cell.length_a   1.000
_cell.length_b   1.000
_cell.length_c   1.000
_cell.angle_alpha   90.00
_cell.angle_beta   90.00
_cell.angle_gamma   90.00
#
_symmetry.space_group_name_H-M   'P 1'
#
loop_
_entity.id
_entity.type
_entity.pdbx_description
1 polymer ?
#
loop_
_entity_poly.entity_id
_entity_poly.type
_entity_poly.pdbx_seq_one_letter_code
_entity_poly.pdbx_strand_id
1 'polypeptide(L)'
;MNCLYTRLKRLLEITESEEYDIDLRKYPLLEKKCEALIGEIRGYLETSASKDEIEDIIKSYPAIVYLLRVDLAFDLFHQAFMLGSLDKDVIISFARFIYAYGPDWDEESKRIEEFVAENKLEEAVKIALSVKYD
;
A
#
# COMPACT_ATOMS: atom_id res chain seq x y z
N MET A 1 -1.26 16.00 -12.52
CA MET A 1 -0.42 14.98 -11.86
C MET A 1 0.09 15.57 -10.56
N ASN A 2 -0.21 14.91 -9.44
CA ASN A 2 0.02 15.39 -8.09
C ASN A 2 1.54 15.62 -7.83
N CYS A 3 1.92 16.70 -7.14
CA CYS A 3 3.33 17.02 -6.85
C CYS A 3 4.03 15.89 -6.07
N LEU A 4 3.25 15.21 -5.24
CA LEU A 4 3.62 13.99 -4.55
C LEU A 4 4.09 12.95 -5.58
N TYR A 5 3.22 12.50 -6.51
CA TYR A 5 3.49 11.46 -7.54
C TYR A 5 4.88 11.56 -8.19
N THR A 6 5.27 12.76 -8.60
CA THR A 6 6.53 12.99 -9.32
C THR A 6 7.76 12.83 -8.43
N ARG A 7 7.66 13.16 -7.14
CA ARG A 7 8.77 13.01 -6.17
C ARG A 7 9.04 11.55 -5.81
N LEU A 8 8.02 10.72 -5.91
CA LEU A 8 8.01 9.31 -5.51
C LEU A 8 8.66 8.43 -6.55
N LYS A 9 8.26 8.64 -7.80
CA LYS A 9 8.86 7.95 -8.94
C LYS A 9 10.38 8.16 -8.99
N ARG A 10 10.84 9.39 -8.73
CA ARG A 10 12.28 9.72 -8.64
C ARG A 10 13.01 9.04 -7.47
N LEU A 11 12.31 8.71 -6.40
CA LEU A 11 12.87 8.00 -5.24
C LEU A 11 13.11 6.52 -5.58
N LEU A 12 12.20 5.91 -6.36
CA LEU A 12 12.29 4.52 -6.80
C LEU A 12 13.30 4.29 -7.93
N GLU A 13 13.50 5.29 -8.79
CA GLU A 13 14.55 5.25 -9.81
C GLU A 13 15.97 5.20 -9.18
N ILE A 14 16.13 5.61 -7.92
CA ILE A 14 17.43 5.61 -7.22
C ILE A 14 17.79 4.21 -6.69
N THR A 15 16.81 3.33 -6.47
CA THR A 15 17.08 2.06 -5.76
C THR A 15 17.62 0.94 -6.65
N GLU A 16 17.54 1.01 -7.99
CA GLU A 16 18.06 0.05 -9.00
C GLU A 16 17.98 -1.47 -8.67
N SER A 17 17.18 -1.84 -7.68
CA SER A 17 17.18 -3.15 -7.04
C SER A 17 15.80 -3.73 -7.17
N GLU A 18 15.70 -4.81 -7.94
CA GLU A 18 14.56 -5.74 -7.89
C GLU A 18 14.55 -6.54 -6.57
N GLU A 19 15.60 -6.41 -5.73
CA GLU A 19 15.65 -7.02 -4.41
C GLU A 19 14.91 -6.15 -3.39
N TYR A 20 13.82 -6.72 -2.90
CA TYR A 20 12.81 -6.15 -2.00
C TYR A 20 13.26 -5.98 -0.54
N ASP A 21 14.57 -6.05 -0.24
CA ASP A 21 15.14 -5.99 1.12
C ASP A 21 16.24 -4.93 1.21
N ILE A 22 15.84 -3.66 1.17
CA ILE A 22 16.75 -2.51 1.24
C ILE A 22 16.92 -2.10 2.70
N ASP A 23 18.11 -2.35 3.27
CA ASP A 23 18.49 -1.79 4.58
C ASP A 23 18.71 -0.27 4.47
N LEU A 24 17.65 0.51 4.70
CA LEU A 24 17.64 1.98 4.61
C LEU A 24 18.69 2.66 5.48
N ARG A 25 19.17 2.02 6.56
CA ARG A 25 20.24 2.55 7.42
C ARG A 25 21.56 2.70 6.67
N LYS A 26 21.75 1.94 5.58
CA LYS A 26 22.91 2.06 4.69
C LYS A 26 22.79 3.27 3.75
N TYR A 27 21.63 3.93 3.69
CA TYR A 27 21.32 5.04 2.79
C TYR A 27 20.64 6.21 3.53
N PRO A 28 21.35 6.97 4.38
CA PRO A 28 20.74 8.00 5.25
C PRO A 28 19.96 9.10 4.53
N LEU A 29 20.37 9.45 3.30
CA LEU A 29 19.64 10.43 2.47
C LEU A 29 18.33 9.87 1.91
N LEU A 30 18.29 8.56 1.64
CA LEU A 30 17.09 7.86 1.20
C LEU A 30 16.12 7.70 2.39
N GLU A 31 16.64 7.27 3.53
CA GLU A 31 15.90 7.18 4.80
C GLU A 31 15.20 8.50 5.14
N LYS A 32 15.91 9.62 5.13
CA LYS A 32 15.33 10.94 5.41
C LYS A 32 14.23 11.35 4.42
N LYS A 33 14.38 10.97 3.14
CA LYS A 33 13.35 11.24 2.11
C LYS A 33 12.13 10.36 2.30
N CYS A 34 12.29 9.08 2.67
CA CYS A 34 11.19 8.18 3.01
C CYS A 34 10.44 8.68 4.25
N GLU A 35 11.12 9.11 5.30
CA GLU A 35 10.48 9.66 6.51
C GLU A 35 9.68 10.95 6.23
N ALA A 36 10.22 11.86 5.42
CA ALA A 36 9.47 13.05 5.00
C ALA A 36 8.20 12.67 4.23
N LEU A 37 8.29 11.65 3.38
CA LEU A 37 7.17 11.15 2.62
C LEU A 37 6.11 10.47 3.50
N ILE A 38 6.54 9.65 4.46
CA ILE A 38 5.66 9.03 5.48
C ILE A 38 4.83 10.12 6.17
N GLY A 39 5.47 11.24 6.55
CA GLY A 39 4.78 12.38 7.14
C GLY A 39 3.77 13.04 6.19
N GLU A 40 4.13 13.22 4.91
CA GLU A 40 3.21 13.77 3.89
C GLU A 40 1.99 12.87 3.70
N ILE A 41 2.17 11.56 3.61
CA ILE A 41 1.06 10.59 3.46
C ILE A 41 0.18 10.60 4.71
N ARG A 42 0.75 10.54 5.92
CA ARG A 42 -0.03 10.59 7.17
C ARG A 42 -0.88 11.85 7.26
N GLY A 43 -0.27 13.02 7.01
CA GLY A 43 -1.01 14.28 6.98
C GLY A 43 -2.12 14.27 5.94
N TYR A 44 -1.91 13.61 4.81
CA TYR A 44 -2.93 13.47 3.76
C TYR A 44 -4.09 12.57 4.17
N LEU A 45 -3.81 11.44 4.83
CA LEU A 45 -4.85 10.54 5.37
C LEU A 45 -5.72 11.23 6.43
N GLU A 46 -5.12 12.12 7.23
CA GLU A 46 -5.80 12.93 8.23
C GLU A 46 -6.69 14.03 7.60
N THR A 47 -6.42 14.46 6.37
CA THR A 47 -7.13 15.56 5.69
C THR A 47 -8.00 15.08 4.54
N SER A 48 -9.21 14.59 4.83
CA SER A 48 -10.33 14.36 3.89
C SER A 48 -9.94 13.82 2.49
N ALA A 49 -8.96 12.92 2.40
CA ALA A 49 -8.50 12.38 1.12
C ALA A 49 -9.65 11.65 0.42
N SER A 50 -9.79 11.87 -0.89
CA SER A 50 -10.78 11.13 -1.67
C SER A 50 -10.29 9.72 -1.97
N LYS A 51 -11.24 8.82 -2.22
CA LYS A 51 -10.97 7.42 -2.61
C LYS A 51 -9.98 7.33 -3.77
N ASP A 52 -10.24 8.10 -4.84
CA ASP A 52 -9.44 8.06 -6.07
C ASP A 52 -7.99 8.51 -5.82
N GLU A 53 -7.79 9.49 -4.94
CA GLU A 53 -6.44 9.96 -4.58
C GLU A 53 -5.66 8.89 -3.79
N ILE A 54 -6.32 8.15 -2.89
CA ILE A 54 -5.69 7.04 -2.15
C ILE A 54 -5.37 5.88 -3.10
N GLU A 55 -6.28 5.53 -4.01
CA GLU A 55 -6.02 4.50 -5.02
C GLU A 55 -4.83 4.88 -5.91
N ASP A 56 -4.73 6.14 -6.34
CA ASP A 56 -3.59 6.64 -7.10
C ASP A 56 -2.29 6.53 -6.30
N ILE A 57 -2.31 6.83 -5.00
CA ILE A 57 -1.15 6.64 -4.10
C ILE A 57 -0.77 5.16 -4.01
N ILE A 58 -1.73 4.24 -3.91
CA ILE A 58 -1.41 2.80 -3.84
C ILE A 58 -0.79 2.32 -5.16
N LYS A 59 -1.45 2.61 -6.30
CA LYS A 59 -1.03 2.14 -7.64
C LYS A 59 0.30 2.74 -8.10
N SER A 60 0.59 3.96 -7.68
CA SER A 60 1.81 4.68 -8.09
C SER A 60 3.08 4.16 -7.43
N TYR A 61 2.94 3.23 -6.49
CA TYR A 61 4.05 2.77 -5.69
C TYR A 61 4.00 1.27 -5.41
N PRO A 62 4.38 0.47 -6.41
CA PRO A 62 4.67 -0.94 -6.20
C PRO A 62 5.70 -1.18 -5.07
N ALA A 63 6.47 -0.16 -4.69
CA ALA A 63 7.46 -0.17 -3.61
C ALA A 63 7.03 0.59 -2.33
N ILE A 64 5.83 1.20 -2.26
CA ILE A 64 5.28 1.78 -1.01
C ILE A 64 5.15 0.71 0.05
N VAL A 65 4.71 -0.48 -0.37
CA VAL A 65 4.54 -1.65 0.48
C VAL A 65 5.88 -2.15 1.06
N TYR A 66 6.98 -1.95 0.32
CA TYR A 66 8.30 -2.48 0.68
C TYR A 66 9.18 -1.45 1.42
N LEU A 67 8.93 -0.15 1.23
CA LEU A 67 9.73 0.94 1.79
C LEU A 67 9.00 1.76 2.86
N LEU A 68 7.66 1.76 2.89
CA LEU A 68 6.91 2.36 3.99
C LEU A 68 6.80 1.37 5.13
N ARG A 69 6.66 1.91 6.34
CA ARG A 69 6.32 1.12 7.51
C ARG A 69 5.02 0.36 7.26
N VAL A 70 4.99 -0.91 7.67
CA VAL A 70 3.88 -1.84 7.42
C VAL A 70 2.54 -1.27 7.91
N ASP A 71 2.55 -0.56 9.04
CA ASP A 71 1.37 0.12 9.61
C ASP A 71 0.76 1.14 8.64
N LEU A 72 1.57 2.01 8.05
CA LEU A 72 1.09 3.03 7.11
C LEU A 72 0.57 2.43 5.80
N ALA A 73 1.24 1.40 5.29
CA ALA A 73 0.77 0.69 4.11
C ALA A 73 -0.59 0.03 4.39
N PHE A 74 -0.76 -0.58 5.57
CA PHE A 74 -2.02 -1.15 6.00
C PHE A 74 -3.14 -0.10 6.06
N ASP A 75 -2.88 1.04 6.72
CA ASP A 75 -3.84 2.15 6.84
C ASP A 75 -4.29 2.69 5.48
N LEU A 76 -3.37 2.82 4.52
CA LEU A 76 -3.69 3.26 3.16
C LEU A 76 -4.69 2.34 2.47
N PHE A 77 -4.44 1.03 2.49
CA PHE A 77 -5.35 0.05 1.90
C PHE A 77 -6.70 0.05 2.60
N HIS A 78 -6.71 0.03 3.94
CA HIS A 78 -7.96 0.03 4.72
C HIS A 78 -8.78 1.28 4.45
N GLN A 79 -8.16 2.46 4.38
CA GLN A 79 -8.87 3.69 4.07
C GLN A 79 -9.46 3.67 2.66
N ALA A 80 -8.74 3.16 1.65
CA ALA A 80 -9.29 2.99 0.31
C ALA A 80 -10.56 2.12 0.32
N PHE A 81 -10.52 0.99 1.03
CA PHE A 81 -11.66 0.08 1.15
C PHE A 81 -12.84 0.68 1.94
N MET A 82 -12.56 1.40 3.04
CA MET A 82 -13.57 2.12 3.81
C MET A 82 -14.27 3.21 3.00
N LEU A 83 -13.56 3.82 2.04
CA LEU A 83 -14.11 4.78 1.08
C LEU A 83 -14.81 4.11 -0.14
N GLY A 84 -14.87 2.77 -0.16
CA GLY A 84 -15.60 2.02 -1.19
C GLY A 84 -14.78 1.69 -2.44
N SER A 85 -13.45 1.56 -2.32
CA SER A 85 -12.62 1.05 -3.43
C SER A 85 -13.01 -0.38 -3.77
N LEU A 86 -13.28 -0.61 -5.06
CA LEU A 86 -13.46 -1.93 -5.68
C LEU A 86 -12.43 -2.14 -6.81
N ASP A 87 -11.34 -1.39 -6.77
CA ASP A 87 -10.32 -1.49 -7.81
C ASP A 87 -9.56 -2.81 -7.68
N LYS A 88 -9.59 -3.61 -8.75
CA LYS A 88 -9.00 -4.95 -8.78
C LYS A 88 -7.51 -4.95 -8.44
N ASP A 89 -6.77 -3.97 -8.93
CA ASP A 89 -5.32 -3.91 -8.75
C ASP A 89 -4.98 -3.52 -7.30
N VAL A 90 -5.78 -2.65 -6.68
CA VAL A 90 -5.66 -2.30 -5.26
C VAL A 90 -5.96 -3.52 -4.37
N ILE A 91 -7.03 -4.26 -4.66
CA ILE A 91 -7.41 -5.45 -3.88
C ILE A 91 -6.32 -6.54 -3.97
N ILE A 92 -5.81 -6.82 -5.18
CA ILE A 92 -4.70 -7.78 -5.37
C ILE A 92 -3.44 -7.30 -4.66
N SER A 93 -3.13 -6.00 -4.74
CA SER A 93 -1.96 -5.44 -4.06
C SER A 93 -2.04 -5.62 -2.54
N PHE A 94 -3.24 -5.46 -1.96
CA PHE A 94 -3.47 -5.74 -0.55
C PHE A 94 -3.27 -7.23 -0.21
N ALA A 95 -3.84 -8.15 -1.01
CA ALA A 95 -3.69 -9.60 -0.79
C ALA A 95 -2.21 -10.02 -0.76
N ARG A 96 -1.41 -9.50 -1.69
CA ARG A 96 0.03 -9.74 -1.76
C ARG A 96 0.79 -9.12 -0.59
N PHE A 97 0.37 -7.93 -0.17
CA PHE A 97 0.95 -7.25 0.99
C PHE A 97 0.76 -8.06 2.27
N ILE A 98 -0.48 -8.47 2.59
CA ILE A 98 -0.74 -9.22 3.83
C ILE A 98 -0.13 -10.62 3.81
N TYR A 99 0.05 -11.23 2.64
CA TYR A 99 0.81 -12.48 2.50
C TYR A 99 2.29 -12.31 2.84
N ALA A 100 2.90 -11.21 2.37
CA ALA A 100 4.33 -10.98 2.57
C ALA A 100 4.67 -10.45 3.98
N TYR A 101 3.76 -9.69 4.61
CA TYR A 101 4.04 -8.92 5.83
C TYR A 101 3.09 -9.20 6.99
N GLY A 102 2.04 -9.98 6.76
CA GLY A 102 1.10 -10.37 7.80
C GLY A 102 1.69 -11.42 8.74
N PRO A 103 1.23 -11.46 10.01
CA PRO A 103 1.70 -12.45 10.98
C PRO A 103 1.16 -13.86 10.70
N ASP A 104 -0.05 -14.00 10.15
CA ASP A 104 -0.70 -15.28 9.78
C ASP A 104 -1.97 -15.04 8.93
N TRP A 105 -1.84 -14.38 7.78
CA TRP A 105 -2.98 -14.03 6.90
C TRP A 105 -2.95 -14.73 5.54
N ASP A 106 -2.31 -15.89 5.48
CA ASP A 106 -2.20 -16.69 4.26
C ASP A 106 -3.57 -17.14 3.73
N GLU A 107 -4.50 -17.46 4.63
CA GLU A 107 -5.85 -17.89 4.26
C GLU A 107 -6.68 -16.72 3.72
N GLU A 108 -6.65 -15.57 4.39
CA GLU A 108 -7.32 -14.34 3.94
C GLU A 108 -6.78 -13.88 2.59
N SER A 109 -5.46 -13.87 2.43
CA SER A 109 -4.80 -13.50 1.17
C SER A 109 -5.30 -14.36 0.01
N LYS A 110 -5.22 -15.70 0.16
CA LYS A 110 -5.68 -16.64 -0.88
C LYS A 110 -7.15 -16.44 -1.21
N ARG A 111 -7.99 -16.25 -0.19
CA ARG A 111 -9.43 -16.10 -0.36
C ARG A 111 -9.81 -14.79 -1.04
N ILE A 112 -9.06 -13.71 -0.77
CA ILE A 112 -9.19 -12.45 -1.51
C ILE A 112 -8.86 -12.68 -3.00
N GLU A 113 -7.74 -13.36 -3.30
CA GLU A 113 -7.36 -13.64 -4.70
C GLU A 113 -8.39 -14.51 -5.43
N GLU A 114 -8.93 -15.54 -4.77
CA GLU A 114 -10.01 -16.37 -5.29
C GLU A 114 -11.26 -15.54 -5.63
N PHE A 115 -11.72 -14.68 -4.71
CA PHE A 115 -12.87 -13.82 -4.96
C PHE A 115 -12.62 -12.82 -6.09
N VAL A 116 -11.40 -12.28 -6.19
CA VAL A 116 -11.04 -11.42 -7.31
C VAL A 116 -11.04 -12.17 -8.65
N ALA A 117 -10.57 -13.41 -8.68
CA ALA A 117 -10.60 -14.27 -9.88
C ALA A 117 -12.04 -14.58 -10.31
N GLU A 118 -12.96 -14.71 -9.35
CA GLU A 118 -14.40 -14.90 -9.58
C GLU A 118 -15.17 -13.60 -9.84
N ASN A 119 -14.49 -12.45 -9.88
CA ASN A 119 -15.09 -11.11 -10.03
C ASN A 119 -16.10 -10.75 -8.91
N LYS A 120 -15.86 -11.26 -7.70
CA LYS A 120 -16.61 -11.00 -6.46
C LYS A 120 -15.87 -9.96 -5.59
N LEU A 121 -15.80 -8.73 -6.09
CA LEU A 121 -14.92 -7.70 -5.53
C LEU A 121 -15.40 -7.22 -4.16
N GLU A 122 -16.71 -7.13 -3.95
CA GLU A 122 -17.31 -6.75 -2.68
C GLU A 122 -17.03 -7.79 -1.58
N GLU A 123 -17.05 -9.08 -1.93
CA GLU A 123 -16.67 -10.16 -1.02
C GLU A 123 -15.19 -10.13 -0.66
N ALA A 124 -14.33 -9.85 -1.65
CA ALA A 124 -12.90 -9.67 -1.43
C ALA A 124 -12.62 -8.49 -0.47
N VAL A 125 -13.29 -7.35 -0.68
CA VAL A 125 -13.15 -6.17 0.19
C VAL A 125 -13.68 -6.42 1.61
N LYS A 126 -14.75 -7.22 1.76
CA LYS A 126 -15.25 -7.62 3.10
C LYS A 126 -14.19 -8.39 3.89
N ILE A 127 -13.46 -9.30 3.25
CA ILE A 127 -12.33 -9.99 3.89
C ILE A 127 -11.23 -8.98 4.21
N ALA A 128 -10.86 -8.13 3.26
CA ALA A 128 -9.80 -7.14 3.46
C ALA A 128 -10.06 -6.22 4.68
N LEU A 129 -11.30 -5.76 4.85
CA LEU A 129 -11.72 -4.96 6.00
C LEU A 129 -11.80 -5.74 7.32
N SER A 130 -11.85 -7.08 7.27
CA SER A 130 -11.86 -7.93 8.47
C SER A 130 -10.47 -8.19 9.03
N VAL A 131 -9.43 -8.06 8.20
CA VAL A 131 -8.03 -8.12 8.64
C VAL A 131 -7.74 -6.95 9.57
N LYS A 132 -7.05 -7.20 10.69
CA LYS A 132 -6.69 -6.18 11.68
C LYS A 132 -5.20 -6.27 11.99
N TYR A 133 -4.47 -5.22 11.68
CA TYR A 133 -3.07 -5.08 12.07
C TYR A 133 -3.01 -4.53 13.50
N ASP A 134 -2.64 -5.39 14.46
CA ASP A 134 -2.46 -5.08 15.88
C ASP A 134 -1.03 -4.59 16.19
#